data_AF-A0A847GH45-F1
#
_entry.id   AF-A0A847GH45-F1
#
_cell.length_a   1.000
_cell.length_b   1.000
_cell.length_c   1.000
_cell.angle_alpha   90.00
_cell.angle_beta   90.00
_cell.angle_gamma   90.00
#
_symmetry.space_group_name_H-M   'P 1'
#
loop_
_entity.id
_entity.type
_entity.pdbx_description
1 polymer ?
#
loop_
_entity_poly.entity_id
_entity_poly.type
_entity_poly.pdbx_seq_one_letter_code
_entity_poly.pdbx_strand_id
1 'polypeptide(L)'
;MSKPVEEPRAGHTPENETLSRRGFMHKAAAVAGAAAFAAGAAKRADASVYKSILPATVLGANEKIRTGHIGLGGMGTADLKFTVMNGGFQPIMLCDLRIPHVEQRVMKMFASKIPDAKIVSDFREVIDNPDVDAVVIATPDHWHCLPTLYAAEAKKSIYCEKPLSTTIAEAHAMLKAVKDNGVVFQGGNMQRSGQHFRKAVEMVKSGTIGKVARVETFSLDNTPLAGIGMGDTDAAKYVPKGLDW
;
A
#
# COMPACT_ATOMS: atom_id res chain seq x y z
N MET A 1 45.18 -10.88 50.39
CA MET A 1 44.21 -10.22 51.29
C MET A 1 42.97 -9.90 50.46
N SER A 2 41.91 -10.73 50.47
CA SER A 2 40.74 -10.71 51.41
C SER A 2 40.03 -9.34 51.41
N LYS A 3 38.74 -9.17 51.07
CA LYS A 3 37.56 -10.03 50.88
C LYS A 3 36.52 -9.26 49.99
N PRO A 4 35.45 -9.91 49.51
CA PRO A 4 34.47 -9.37 48.55
C PRO A 4 33.29 -8.65 49.22
N VAL A 5 32.61 -7.77 48.48
CA VAL A 5 31.35 -7.07 48.82
C VAL A 5 30.62 -6.81 47.49
N GLU A 6 29.34 -6.99 47.23
CA GLU A 6 28.17 -7.70 47.79
C GLU A 6 27.09 -7.52 46.70
N GLU A 7 26.44 -8.59 46.22
CA GLU A 7 25.36 -8.47 45.22
C GLU A 7 24.09 -7.85 45.84
N PRO A 8 23.40 -6.91 45.17
CA PRO A 8 22.05 -6.56 45.56
C PRO A 8 21.07 -7.61 45.05
N ARG A 9 20.33 -8.20 45.99
CA ARG A 9 19.22 -9.13 45.79
C ARG A 9 18.08 -8.54 44.95
N ALA A 10 17.37 -9.45 44.29
CA ALA A 10 16.18 -9.26 43.48
C ALA A 10 15.04 -8.43 44.15
N GLY A 11 14.30 -7.70 43.32
CA GLY A 11 12.94 -7.27 43.67
C GLY A 11 12.42 -6.04 42.94
N HIS A 12 12.05 -6.17 41.66
CA HIS A 12 10.90 -5.44 41.10
C HIS A 12 10.44 -6.08 39.78
N THR A 13 9.58 -7.09 39.86
CA THR A 13 8.69 -7.44 38.75
C THR A 13 7.60 -6.36 38.68
N PRO A 14 7.33 -5.74 37.51
CA PRO A 14 6.13 -4.92 37.38
C PRO A 14 4.91 -5.81 37.61
N GLU A 15 4.02 -5.36 38.50
CA GLU A 15 2.72 -6.00 38.71
C GLU A 15 2.01 -6.11 37.36
N ASN A 16 1.77 -7.35 36.92
CA ASN A 16 0.80 -7.61 35.88
C ASN A 16 -0.56 -7.12 36.41
N GLU A 17 -1.05 -5.99 35.89
CA GLU A 17 -2.47 -5.67 35.94
C GLU A 17 -3.23 -6.76 35.17
N THR A 18 -3.53 -7.85 35.87
CA THR A 18 -4.39 -8.90 35.37
C THR A 18 -5.79 -8.31 35.25
N LEU A 19 -6.17 -7.96 34.02
CA LEU A 19 -7.53 -7.61 33.64
C LEU A 19 -8.50 -8.66 34.21
N SER A 20 -9.19 -8.30 35.29
CA SER A 20 -10.19 -9.19 35.88
C SER A 20 -11.35 -9.35 34.90
N ARG A 21 -11.95 -10.54 34.85
CA ARG A 21 -13.11 -10.83 34.00
C ARG A 21 -14.25 -9.81 34.22
N ARG A 22 -14.40 -9.31 35.45
CA ARG A 22 -15.36 -8.25 35.81
C ARG A 22 -14.96 -6.89 35.21
N GLY A 23 -13.68 -6.55 35.20
CA GLY A 23 -13.15 -5.35 34.52
C GLY A 23 -13.30 -5.38 33.00
N PHE A 24 -13.11 -6.56 32.39
CA PHE A 24 -13.36 -6.77 30.96
C PHE A 24 -14.85 -6.60 30.63
N MET A 25 -15.76 -7.18 31.42
CA MET A 25 -17.21 -7.03 31.20
C MET A 25 -17.69 -5.58 31.39
N HIS A 26 -17.16 -4.84 32.37
CA HIS A 26 -17.51 -3.43 32.55
C HIS A 26 -17.02 -2.56 31.39
N LYS A 27 -15.80 -2.77 30.89
CA LYS A 27 -15.28 -2.04 29.73
C LYS A 27 -16.01 -2.43 28.43
N ALA A 28 -16.33 -3.71 28.24
CA ALA A 28 -17.13 -4.18 27.11
C ALA A 28 -18.57 -3.62 27.14
N ALA A 29 -19.18 -3.52 28.32
CA ALA A 29 -20.50 -2.90 28.49
C ALA A 29 -20.48 -1.40 28.22
N ALA A 30 -19.40 -0.68 28.58
CA ALA A 30 -19.25 0.73 28.26
C ALA A 30 -19.08 0.98 26.74
N VAL A 31 -18.33 0.11 26.05
CA VAL A 31 -18.17 0.17 24.58
C VAL A 31 -19.47 -0.21 23.86
N ALA A 32 -20.17 -1.25 24.34
CA ALA A 32 -21.46 -1.66 23.79
C ALA A 32 -22.57 -0.61 24.03
N GLY A 33 -22.55 0.05 25.19
CA GLY A 33 -23.48 1.13 25.53
C GLY A 33 -23.31 2.37 24.63
N ALA A 34 -22.06 2.75 24.34
CA ALA A 34 -21.76 3.84 23.39
C ALA A 34 -22.16 3.49 21.95
N ALA A 35 -21.93 2.23 21.52
CA ALA A 35 -22.36 1.74 20.21
C ALA A 35 -23.89 1.69 20.06
N ALA A 36 -24.62 1.32 21.13
CA ALA A 36 -26.08 1.29 21.14
C ALA A 36 -26.70 2.69 21.12
N PHE A 37 -26.09 3.68 21.79
CA PHE A 37 -26.54 5.07 21.75
C PHE A 37 -26.30 5.71 20.37
N ALA A 38 -25.18 5.39 19.72
CA ALA A 38 -24.90 5.80 18.34
C ALA A 38 -25.86 5.15 17.32
N ALA A 39 -26.18 3.86 17.49
CA ALA A 39 -27.14 3.15 16.64
C ALA A 39 -28.59 3.64 16.83
N GLY A 40 -28.93 4.18 18.00
CA GLY A 40 -30.25 4.77 18.29
C GLY A 40 -30.46 6.14 17.64
N ALA A 41 -29.42 6.98 17.60
CA ALA A 41 -29.44 8.25 16.88
C ALA A 41 -29.37 8.07 15.35
N ALA A 42 -28.92 6.89 14.89
CA ALA A 42 -28.65 6.60 13.49
C ALA A 42 -29.87 6.51 12.56
N LYS A 43 -31.10 6.39 13.10
CA LYS A 43 -32.30 6.28 12.26
C LYS A 43 -32.79 7.61 11.68
N ARG A 44 -32.12 8.75 11.95
CA ARG A 44 -32.60 10.08 11.54
C ARG A 44 -31.56 11.03 10.93
N ALA A 45 -30.32 10.60 10.71
CA ALA A 45 -29.29 11.46 10.11
C ALA A 45 -28.83 10.92 8.75
N ASP A 46 -28.65 11.84 7.81
CA ASP A 46 -28.15 11.63 6.45
C ASP A 46 -26.83 10.83 6.45
N ALA A 47 -26.70 9.90 5.49
CA ALA A 47 -25.57 8.98 5.34
C ALA A 47 -24.21 9.71 5.22
N SER A 48 -24.20 10.98 4.86
CA SER A 48 -22.99 11.83 4.77
C SER A 48 -22.33 12.12 6.13
N VAL A 49 -23.08 12.11 7.23
CA VAL A 49 -22.55 12.46 8.57
C VAL A 49 -21.75 11.31 9.19
N TYR A 50 -21.98 10.06 8.77
CA TYR A 50 -21.25 8.89 9.29
C TYR A 50 -19.79 8.86 8.87
N LYS A 51 -19.47 9.44 7.69
CA LYS A 51 -18.13 9.40 7.11
C LYS A 51 -17.13 10.37 7.76
N SER A 52 -17.61 11.40 8.47
CA SER A 52 -16.73 12.43 9.08
C SER A 52 -16.36 12.13 10.54
N ILE A 53 -17.07 11.21 11.20
CA ILE A 53 -16.90 10.94 12.65
C ILE A 53 -16.18 9.61 12.90
N LEU A 54 -16.16 8.70 11.93
CA LEU A 54 -15.49 7.41 12.08
C LEU A 54 -14.08 7.43 11.47
N PRO A 55 -13.03 7.06 12.22
CA PRO A 55 -11.71 6.86 11.64
C PRO A 55 -11.78 5.74 10.59
N ALA A 56 -10.99 5.86 9.51
CA ALA A 56 -10.89 4.90 8.41
C ALA A 56 -10.57 3.45 8.85
N THR A 57 -10.21 3.25 10.11
CA THR A 57 -9.99 1.96 10.76
C THR A 57 -11.28 1.18 11.08
N VAL A 58 -12.47 1.74 10.83
CA VAL A 58 -13.76 1.02 10.96
C VAL A 58 -14.31 0.67 9.56
N LEU A 59 -13.46 0.13 8.69
CA LEU A 59 -13.95 -0.61 7.53
C LEU A 59 -14.65 -1.86 8.05
N GLY A 60 -15.94 -2.00 7.78
CA GLY A 60 -16.69 -3.21 8.15
C GLY A 60 -16.04 -4.44 7.51
N ALA A 61 -16.14 -5.62 8.14
CA ALA A 61 -15.52 -6.87 7.65
C ALA A 61 -15.92 -7.31 6.22
N ASN A 62 -16.85 -6.58 5.57
CA ASN A 62 -17.33 -6.81 4.21
C ASN A 62 -17.01 -5.64 3.25
N GLU A 63 -16.32 -4.58 3.69
CA GLU A 63 -16.00 -3.44 2.83
C GLU A 63 -14.69 -3.68 2.07
N LYS A 64 -14.76 -3.55 0.75
CA LYS A 64 -13.57 -3.61 -0.12
C LYS A 64 -12.79 -2.30 -0.02
N ILE A 65 -11.47 -2.40 -0.04
CA ILE A 65 -10.59 -1.23 -0.15
C ILE A 65 -10.73 -0.65 -1.56
N ARG A 66 -11.16 0.61 -1.67
CA ARG A 66 -11.31 1.30 -2.95
C ARG A 66 -9.96 1.82 -3.42
N THR A 67 -9.56 1.41 -4.61
CA THR A 67 -8.21 1.70 -5.12
C THR A 67 -8.22 2.62 -6.33
N GLY A 68 -7.26 3.53 -6.36
CA GLY A 68 -6.88 4.32 -7.52
C GLY A 68 -5.58 3.79 -8.12
N HIS A 69 -5.52 3.61 -9.43
CA HIS A 69 -4.34 3.06 -10.13
C HIS A 69 -3.70 4.16 -10.98
N ILE A 70 -2.42 4.45 -10.77
CA ILE A 70 -1.69 5.54 -11.41
C ILE A 70 -0.54 4.93 -12.22
N GLY A 71 -0.63 5.01 -13.54
CA GLY A 71 0.23 4.32 -14.49
C GLY A 71 -0.31 2.91 -14.80
N LEU A 72 -0.84 2.73 -16.01
CA LEU A 72 -1.46 1.48 -16.47
C LEU A 72 -0.66 0.88 -17.63
N GLY A 73 0.67 1.04 -17.60
CA GLY A 73 1.61 0.34 -18.48
C GLY A 73 1.63 -1.17 -18.24
N GLY A 74 2.73 -1.83 -18.61
CA GLY A 74 2.87 -3.28 -18.45
C GLY A 74 2.65 -3.76 -17.01
N MET A 75 3.38 -3.15 -16.05
CA MET A 75 3.28 -3.53 -14.64
C MET A 75 2.01 -3.04 -13.98
N GLY A 76 1.61 -1.78 -14.19
CA GLY A 76 0.35 -1.28 -13.67
C GLY A 76 -0.89 -2.07 -14.12
N THR A 77 -0.90 -2.57 -15.35
CA THR A 77 -1.97 -3.50 -15.82
C THR A 77 -1.93 -4.83 -15.07
N ALA A 78 -0.74 -5.34 -14.73
CA ALA A 78 -0.58 -6.56 -13.94
C ALA A 78 -1.02 -6.34 -12.47
N ASP A 79 -0.67 -5.21 -11.87
CA ASP A 79 -1.09 -4.83 -10.51
C ASP A 79 -2.61 -4.64 -10.42
N LEU A 80 -3.20 -4.00 -11.42
CA LEU A 80 -4.65 -3.91 -11.55
C LEU A 80 -5.29 -5.31 -11.62
N LYS A 81 -4.73 -6.23 -12.41
CA LYS A 81 -5.21 -7.61 -12.47
C LYS A 81 -5.21 -8.26 -11.09
N PHE A 82 -4.12 -8.14 -10.32
CA PHE A 82 -4.06 -8.72 -8.96
C PHE A 82 -5.09 -8.10 -8.03
N THR A 83 -5.30 -6.80 -8.15
CA THR A 83 -6.31 -6.06 -7.36
C THR A 83 -7.73 -6.52 -7.71
N VAL A 84 -8.06 -6.62 -8.99
CA VAL A 84 -9.37 -7.10 -9.50
C VAL A 84 -9.64 -8.54 -9.11
N MET A 85 -8.62 -9.39 -9.10
CA MET A 85 -8.75 -10.81 -8.75
C MET A 85 -8.87 -11.05 -7.25
N ASN A 86 -8.47 -10.08 -6.43
CA ASN A 86 -8.54 -10.18 -4.98
C ASN A 86 -9.86 -9.57 -4.47
N GLY A 87 -10.68 -10.40 -3.82
CA GLY A 87 -12.01 -10.00 -3.33
C GLY A 87 -12.02 -8.86 -2.31
N GLY A 88 -10.87 -8.49 -1.75
CA GLY A 88 -10.72 -7.40 -0.79
C GLY A 88 -10.57 -6.00 -1.40
N PHE A 89 -10.47 -5.87 -2.73
CA PHE A 89 -10.26 -4.57 -3.39
C PHE A 89 -11.31 -4.25 -4.46
N GLN A 90 -11.55 -2.96 -4.65
CA GLN A 90 -12.39 -2.42 -5.70
C GLN A 90 -11.67 -1.26 -6.40
N PRO A 91 -11.08 -1.45 -7.59
CA PRO A 91 -10.61 -0.32 -8.38
C PRO A 91 -11.79 0.58 -8.78
N ILE A 92 -11.65 1.88 -8.52
CA ILE A 92 -12.66 2.89 -8.83
C ILE A 92 -12.12 4.03 -9.71
N MET A 93 -10.79 4.15 -9.82
CA MET A 93 -10.16 5.15 -10.67
C MET A 93 -8.91 4.58 -11.35
N LEU A 94 -8.75 4.89 -12.64
CA LEU A 94 -7.59 4.54 -13.46
C LEU A 94 -6.99 5.83 -14.02
N CYS A 95 -5.69 6.02 -13.87
CA CYS A 95 -4.97 7.20 -14.31
C CYS A 95 -3.81 6.84 -15.23
N ASP A 96 -3.82 7.34 -16.45
CA ASP A 96 -2.71 7.18 -17.40
C ASP A 96 -2.68 8.34 -18.39
N LEU A 97 -1.48 8.74 -18.82
CA LEU A 97 -1.29 9.78 -19.83
C LEU A 97 -1.68 9.31 -21.24
N ARG A 98 -1.75 8.00 -21.47
CA ARG A 98 -2.18 7.38 -22.74
C ARG A 98 -3.59 6.82 -22.60
N ILE A 99 -4.59 7.70 -22.47
CA ILE A 99 -6.00 7.35 -22.28
C ILE A 99 -6.52 6.32 -23.29
N PRO A 100 -6.23 6.40 -24.61
CA PRO A 100 -6.70 5.40 -25.56
C PRO A 100 -6.23 3.96 -25.24
N HIS A 101 -5.08 3.80 -24.58
CA HIS A 101 -4.60 2.48 -24.14
C HIS A 101 -5.41 1.94 -22.96
N VAL A 102 -5.78 2.80 -22.02
CA VAL A 102 -6.64 2.40 -20.90
C VAL A 102 -8.00 1.94 -21.44
N GLU A 103 -8.63 2.74 -22.30
CA GLU A 103 -9.93 2.44 -22.87
C GLU A 103 -9.92 1.17 -23.74
N GLN A 104 -8.94 1.02 -24.63
CA GLN A 104 -8.96 -0.05 -25.63
C GLN A 104 -8.38 -1.37 -25.14
N ARG A 105 -7.41 -1.34 -24.22
CA ARG A 105 -6.69 -2.53 -23.76
C ARG A 105 -7.05 -2.89 -22.34
N VAL A 106 -6.94 -1.95 -21.41
CA VAL A 106 -7.17 -2.22 -19.98
C VAL A 106 -8.64 -2.51 -19.72
N MET A 107 -9.55 -1.65 -20.19
CA MET A 107 -10.99 -1.86 -19.99
C MET A 107 -11.51 -3.07 -20.75
N LYS A 108 -10.95 -3.41 -21.93
CA LYS A 108 -11.28 -4.68 -22.60
C LYS A 108 -11.03 -5.91 -21.72
N MET A 109 -10.02 -5.86 -20.84
CA MET A 109 -9.68 -6.97 -19.94
C MET A 109 -10.53 -6.98 -18.67
N PHE A 110 -10.88 -5.80 -18.13
CA PHE A 110 -11.41 -5.69 -16.77
C PHE A 110 -12.79 -5.03 -16.64
N ALA A 111 -13.40 -4.53 -17.71
CA ALA A 111 -14.68 -3.79 -17.64
C ALA A 111 -15.81 -4.57 -16.93
N SER A 112 -15.85 -5.89 -17.05
CA SER A 112 -16.87 -6.70 -16.35
C SER A 112 -16.69 -6.76 -14.83
N LYS A 113 -15.51 -6.37 -14.32
CA LYS A 113 -15.17 -6.35 -12.89
C LYS A 113 -15.11 -4.95 -12.31
N ILE A 114 -14.82 -3.96 -13.14
CA ILE A 114 -14.68 -2.54 -12.76
C ILE A 114 -15.46 -1.62 -13.73
N PRO A 115 -16.76 -1.89 -13.99
CA PRO A 115 -17.51 -1.18 -15.03
C PRO A 115 -17.61 0.33 -14.76
N ASP A 116 -17.58 0.73 -13.49
CA ASP A 116 -17.77 2.11 -13.05
C ASP A 116 -16.44 2.85 -12.76
N ALA A 117 -15.29 2.25 -13.08
CA ALA A 117 -14.01 2.89 -12.82
C ALA A 117 -13.83 4.13 -13.71
N LYS A 118 -13.62 5.31 -13.09
CA LYS A 118 -13.37 6.56 -13.81
C LYS A 118 -11.96 6.55 -14.38
N ILE A 119 -11.82 6.91 -15.66
CA ILE A 119 -10.53 7.11 -16.31
C ILE A 119 -10.19 8.61 -16.27
N VAL A 120 -8.97 8.94 -15.83
CA VAL A 120 -8.44 10.31 -15.75
C VAL A 120 -7.01 10.36 -16.29
N SER A 121 -6.51 11.53 -16.67
CA SER A 121 -5.11 11.72 -17.09
C SER A 121 -4.24 12.33 -15.99
N ASP A 122 -4.84 13.03 -15.02
CA ASP A 122 -4.13 13.66 -13.91
C ASP A 122 -4.21 12.78 -12.65
N PHE A 123 -3.05 12.39 -12.12
CA PHE A 123 -2.96 11.55 -10.93
C PHE A 123 -3.52 12.27 -9.68
N ARG A 124 -3.54 13.60 -9.67
CA ARG A 124 -4.11 14.39 -8.56
C ARG A 124 -5.61 14.17 -8.44
N GLU A 125 -6.33 13.98 -9.55
CA GLU A 125 -7.75 13.62 -9.49
C GLU A 125 -7.99 12.29 -8.76
N VAL A 126 -7.05 11.34 -8.86
CA VAL A 126 -7.12 10.06 -8.13
C VAL A 126 -6.87 10.27 -6.65
N ILE A 127 -5.85 11.06 -6.31
CA ILE A 127 -5.42 11.30 -4.93
C ILE A 127 -6.44 12.16 -4.17
N ASP A 128 -6.99 13.19 -4.81
CA ASP A 128 -7.93 14.13 -4.21
C ASP A 128 -9.33 13.54 -4.06
N ASN A 129 -9.62 12.42 -4.73
CA ASN A 129 -10.91 11.76 -4.60
C ASN A 129 -11.10 11.19 -3.17
N PRO A 130 -12.10 11.66 -2.39
CA PRO A 130 -12.32 11.17 -1.03
C PRO A 130 -12.78 9.72 -0.97
N ASP A 131 -13.24 9.15 -2.09
CA ASP A 131 -13.64 7.75 -2.20
C ASP A 131 -12.50 6.79 -2.51
N VAL A 132 -11.29 7.29 -2.80
CA VAL A 132 -10.10 6.43 -2.93
C VAL A 132 -9.48 6.22 -1.55
N ASP A 133 -9.34 4.96 -1.13
CA ASP A 133 -8.75 4.60 0.17
C ASP A 133 -7.24 4.34 0.05
N ALA A 134 -6.82 3.77 -1.08
CA ALA A 134 -5.43 3.44 -1.37
C ALA A 134 -5.07 3.70 -2.85
N VAL A 135 -3.82 4.03 -3.11
CA VAL A 135 -3.28 4.20 -4.47
C VAL A 135 -2.26 3.11 -4.81
N VAL A 136 -2.29 2.67 -6.06
CA VAL A 136 -1.29 1.80 -6.69
C VAL A 136 -0.54 2.66 -7.70
N ILE A 137 0.73 2.93 -7.42
CA ILE A 137 1.61 3.77 -8.24
C ILE A 137 2.54 2.86 -9.04
N ALA A 138 2.34 2.82 -10.36
CA ALA A 138 3.12 2.04 -11.33
C ALA A 138 3.51 2.89 -12.54
N THR A 139 3.90 4.14 -12.28
CA THR A 139 4.46 5.09 -13.25
C THR A 139 5.88 4.70 -13.65
N PRO A 140 6.54 5.39 -14.60
CA PRO A 140 7.98 5.27 -14.76
C PRO A 140 8.74 5.62 -13.46
N ASP A 141 9.93 5.04 -13.29
CA ASP A 141 10.73 5.08 -12.06
C ASP A 141 10.98 6.50 -11.51
N HIS A 142 11.21 7.47 -12.40
CA HIS A 142 11.46 8.87 -12.05
C HIS A 142 10.20 9.62 -11.59
N TRP A 143 9.03 9.05 -11.80
CA TRP A 143 7.76 9.60 -11.35
C TRP A 143 7.26 9.02 -10.04
N HIS A 144 7.83 7.96 -9.47
CA HIS A 144 7.30 7.34 -8.25
C HIS A 144 7.24 8.29 -7.03
N CYS A 145 8.24 9.17 -6.89
CA CYS A 145 8.38 10.03 -5.73
C CYS A 145 7.20 11.01 -5.59
N LEU A 146 6.89 11.76 -6.66
CA LEU A 146 5.90 12.84 -6.61
C LEU A 146 4.47 12.38 -6.20
N PRO A 147 3.81 11.42 -6.87
CA PRO A 147 2.50 10.92 -6.48
C PRO A 147 2.54 10.22 -5.12
N THR A 148 3.69 9.65 -4.70
CA THR A 148 3.83 9.11 -3.33
C THR A 148 3.75 10.22 -2.28
N LEU A 149 4.43 11.36 -2.50
CA LEU A 149 4.37 12.50 -1.58
C LEU A 149 2.94 13.06 -1.49
N TYR A 150 2.28 13.26 -2.64
CA TYR A 150 0.90 13.74 -2.69
C TYR A 150 -0.06 12.76 -2.01
N ALA A 151 0.08 11.45 -2.26
CA ALA A 151 -0.77 10.44 -1.65
C ALA A 151 -0.57 10.36 -0.13
N ALA A 152 0.67 10.51 0.34
CA ALA A 152 0.98 10.54 1.76
C ALA A 152 0.36 11.75 2.45
N GLU A 153 0.47 12.94 1.86
CA GLU A 153 -0.16 14.18 2.36
C GLU A 153 -1.69 14.06 2.38
N ALA A 154 -2.29 13.46 1.35
CA ALA A 154 -3.71 13.14 1.28
C ALA A 154 -4.14 11.95 2.17
N LYS A 155 -3.23 11.40 2.98
CA LYS A 155 -3.45 10.29 3.91
C LYS A 155 -3.98 9.01 3.26
N LYS A 156 -3.63 8.76 1.99
CA LYS A 156 -3.97 7.52 1.28
C LYS A 156 -2.97 6.42 1.65
N SER A 157 -3.44 5.17 1.71
CA SER A 157 -2.49 4.04 1.75
C SER A 157 -1.81 3.88 0.38
N ILE A 158 -0.56 3.46 0.36
CA ILE A 158 0.27 3.51 -0.85
C ILE A 158 0.86 2.14 -1.14
N TYR A 159 0.63 1.64 -2.35
CA TYR A 159 1.48 0.65 -2.99
C TYR A 159 2.26 1.34 -4.11
N CYS A 160 3.58 1.23 -4.12
CA CYS A 160 4.43 1.83 -5.14
C CYS A 160 5.35 0.79 -5.75
N GLU A 161 5.37 0.70 -7.08
CA GLU A 161 6.22 -0.22 -7.81
C GLU A 161 7.71 0.04 -7.59
N LYS A 162 8.50 -0.98 -7.93
CA LYS A 162 9.96 -0.96 -7.88
C LYS A 162 10.55 -0.54 -9.24
N PRO A 163 11.73 0.09 -9.26
CA PRO A 163 12.49 0.60 -8.10
C PRO A 163 11.77 1.76 -7.41
N LEU A 164 11.95 1.89 -6.09
CA LEU A 164 11.18 2.85 -5.27
C LEU A 164 11.35 4.30 -5.73
N SER A 165 12.59 4.69 -6.07
CA SER A 165 12.95 6.03 -6.50
C SER A 165 14.20 5.98 -7.39
N THR A 166 14.51 7.10 -8.06
CA THR A 166 15.70 7.23 -8.90
C THR A 166 16.89 7.76 -8.10
N THR A 167 16.64 8.49 -7.01
CA THR A 167 17.70 9.01 -6.12
C THR A 167 17.47 8.65 -4.65
N ILE A 168 18.55 8.69 -3.86
CA ILE A 168 18.51 8.53 -2.39
C ILE A 168 17.73 9.68 -1.73
N ALA A 169 17.85 10.90 -2.27
CA ALA A 169 17.13 12.06 -1.77
C ALA A 169 15.61 11.89 -1.90
N GLU A 170 15.14 11.40 -3.04
CA GLU A 170 13.74 11.03 -3.25
C GLU A 170 13.28 9.95 -2.27
N ALA A 171 14.08 8.88 -2.08
CA ALA A 171 13.74 7.83 -1.12
C ALA A 171 13.57 8.37 0.31
N HIS A 172 14.45 9.29 0.74
CA HIS A 172 14.32 9.94 2.05
C HIS A 172 13.10 10.85 2.13
N ALA A 173 12.78 11.59 1.06
CA ALA A 173 11.58 12.42 1.00
C ALA A 173 10.31 11.57 1.14
N MET A 174 10.22 10.47 0.38
CA MET A 174 9.11 9.51 0.46
C MET A 174 9.00 8.91 1.86
N LEU A 175 10.11 8.43 2.43
CA LEU A 175 10.13 7.86 3.78
C LEU A 175 9.65 8.88 4.84
N LYS A 176 10.10 10.12 4.74
CA LYS A 176 9.70 11.21 5.65
C LYS A 176 8.21 11.48 5.51
N ALA A 177 7.69 11.69 4.29
CA ALA A 177 6.28 11.97 4.05
C ALA A 177 5.37 10.84 4.55
N VAL A 178 5.76 9.58 4.31
CA VAL A 178 5.03 8.40 4.79
C VAL A 178 4.98 8.37 6.32
N LYS A 179 6.12 8.58 6.99
CA LYS A 179 6.20 8.56 8.46
C LYS A 179 5.44 9.71 9.10
N ASP A 180 5.62 10.93 8.60
CA ASP A 180 5.02 12.13 9.17
C ASP A 180 3.49 12.12 9.06
N ASN A 181 2.96 11.54 7.98
CA ASN A 181 1.52 11.41 7.78
C ASN A 181 0.93 10.11 8.35
N GLY A 182 1.76 9.19 8.84
CA GLY A 182 1.31 7.92 9.42
C GLY A 182 0.60 7.01 8.43
N VAL A 183 0.93 7.08 7.13
CA VAL A 183 0.27 6.28 6.09
C VAL A 183 0.92 4.91 5.94
N VAL A 184 0.11 3.92 5.57
CA VAL A 184 0.62 2.59 5.22
C VAL A 184 1.30 2.67 3.86
N PHE A 185 2.54 2.18 3.77
CA PHE A 185 3.30 2.11 2.54
C PHE A 185 3.80 0.69 2.28
N GLN A 186 3.62 0.20 1.06
CA GLN A 186 4.12 -1.08 0.58
C GLN A 186 4.87 -0.89 -0.75
N GLY A 187 6.12 -1.35 -0.79
CA GLY A 187 6.89 -1.40 -2.03
C GLY A 187 6.52 -2.63 -2.88
N GLY A 188 6.62 -2.50 -4.20
CA GLY A 188 6.29 -3.52 -5.21
C GLY A 188 7.26 -4.70 -5.29
N ASN A 189 7.90 -5.05 -4.17
CA ASN A 189 8.79 -6.20 -4.05
C ASN A 189 7.98 -7.50 -3.89
N MET A 190 7.04 -7.77 -4.81
CA MET A 190 6.07 -8.87 -4.73
C MET A 190 6.71 -10.25 -4.50
N GLN A 191 7.93 -10.45 -5.02
CA GLN A 191 8.71 -11.67 -4.81
C GLN A 191 8.86 -12.02 -3.32
N ARG A 192 9.01 -11.02 -2.44
CA ARG A 192 9.19 -11.24 -0.99
C ARG A 192 7.98 -11.92 -0.32
N SER A 193 6.81 -11.85 -0.93
CA SER A 193 5.59 -12.52 -0.45
C SER A 193 5.42 -13.95 -0.99
N GLY A 194 6.26 -14.35 -1.94
CA GLY A 194 6.25 -15.69 -2.54
C GLY A 194 6.49 -16.79 -1.50
N GLN A 195 5.77 -17.91 -1.64
CA GLN A 195 5.87 -19.03 -0.70
C GLN A 195 7.29 -19.59 -0.59
N HIS A 196 8.02 -19.65 -1.71
CA HIS A 196 9.41 -20.11 -1.76
C HIS A 196 10.36 -19.15 -1.02
N PHE A 197 10.18 -17.83 -1.15
CA PHE A 197 10.96 -16.86 -0.36
C PHE A 197 10.64 -16.95 1.13
N ARG A 198 9.37 -17.10 1.51
CA ARG A 198 8.98 -17.29 2.91
C ARG A 198 9.62 -18.54 3.52
N LYS A 199 9.59 -19.67 2.79
CA LYS A 199 10.25 -20.91 3.20
C LYS A 199 11.77 -20.75 3.32
N ALA A 200 12.41 -20.07 2.38
CA ALA A 200 13.84 -19.80 2.45
C ALA A 200 14.20 -18.98 3.69
N VAL A 201 13.42 -17.93 4.01
CA VAL A 201 13.60 -17.13 5.23
C VAL A 201 13.40 -17.98 6.49
N GLU A 202 12.40 -18.86 6.51
CA GLU A 202 12.15 -19.77 7.62
C GLU A 202 13.35 -20.70 7.86
N MET A 203 13.87 -21.34 6.81
CA MET A 203 15.03 -22.24 6.88
C MET A 203 16.31 -21.56 7.39
N VAL A 204 16.50 -20.28 7.04
CA VAL A 204 17.60 -19.46 7.55
C VAL A 204 17.39 -19.17 9.04
N LYS A 205 16.20 -18.71 9.42
CA LYS A 205 15.89 -18.31 10.80
C LYS A 205 15.85 -19.48 11.78
N SER A 206 15.41 -20.65 11.34
CA SER A 206 15.38 -21.87 12.16
C SER A 206 16.77 -22.46 12.41
N GLY A 207 17.80 -22.00 11.69
CA GLY A 207 19.14 -22.58 11.73
C GLY A 207 19.26 -23.89 10.96
N THR A 208 18.25 -24.30 10.19
CA THR A 208 18.24 -25.56 9.42
C THR A 208 19.44 -25.69 8.47
N ILE A 209 19.92 -24.57 7.92
CA ILE A 209 21.07 -24.55 6.99
C ILE A 209 22.41 -24.29 7.68
N GLY A 210 22.44 -24.21 9.02
CA GLY A 210 23.63 -23.85 9.79
C GLY A 210 24.05 -22.38 9.64
N LYS A 211 25.31 -22.08 9.96
CA LYS A 211 25.87 -20.73 9.81
C LYS A 211 26.07 -20.41 8.33
N VAL A 212 25.40 -19.38 7.83
CA VAL A 212 25.54 -18.92 6.44
C VAL A 212 26.98 -18.45 6.19
N ALA A 213 27.66 -19.08 5.23
CA ALA A 213 29.04 -18.77 4.85
C ALA A 213 29.14 -17.94 3.56
N ARG A 214 28.18 -18.08 2.64
CA ARG A 214 28.17 -17.42 1.33
C ARG A 214 26.73 -17.25 0.84
N VAL A 215 26.47 -16.15 0.16
CA VAL A 215 25.21 -15.89 -0.55
C VAL A 215 25.54 -15.51 -1.99
N GLU A 216 24.86 -16.13 -2.94
CA GLU A 216 25.00 -15.83 -4.36
C GLU A 216 23.63 -15.52 -4.95
N THR A 217 23.57 -14.46 -5.76
CA THR A 217 22.36 -14.05 -6.46
C THR A 217 22.72 -13.69 -7.88
N PHE A 218 21.93 -14.18 -8.84
CA PHE A 218 22.04 -13.82 -10.24
C PHE A 218 20.68 -13.32 -10.73
N SER A 219 20.70 -12.28 -11.55
CA SER A 219 19.53 -11.84 -12.31
C SER A 219 19.85 -12.08 -13.77
N LEU A 220 19.12 -13.01 -14.37
CA LEU A 220 19.18 -13.28 -15.81
C LEU A 220 17.86 -12.78 -16.37
N ASP A 221 17.93 -11.71 -17.15
CA ASP A 221 16.77 -11.16 -17.83
C ASP A 221 16.89 -11.44 -19.33
N ASN A 222 15.91 -12.17 -19.86
CA ASN A 222 15.77 -12.45 -21.30
C ASN A 222 14.68 -11.56 -21.93
N THR A 223 14.27 -10.49 -21.25
CA THR A 223 13.30 -9.54 -21.78
C THR A 223 13.91 -8.84 -23.01
N PRO A 224 13.24 -8.90 -24.18
CA PRO A 224 13.68 -8.15 -25.35
C PRO A 224 13.80 -6.67 -25.01
N LEU A 225 14.81 -5.97 -25.54
CA LEU A 225 15.00 -4.53 -25.36
C LEU A 225 13.85 -3.65 -25.93
N ALA A 226 12.79 -4.27 -26.45
CA ALA A 226 11.64 -3.59 -27.00
C ALA A 226 10.93 -2.75 -25.93
N GLY A 227 10.86 -1.43 -26.16
CA GLY A 227 10.25 -0.48 -25.22
C GLY A 227 11.21 0.14 -24.21
N ILE A 228 12.48 -0.28 -24.18
CA ILE A 228 13.55 0.45 -23.49
C ILE A 228 14.04 1.52 -24.46
N GLY A 229 13.98 2.80 -24.05
CA GLY A 229 14.39 3.92 -24.88
C GLY A 229 15.86 3.77 -25.32
N MET A 230 16.17 4.17 -26.55
CA MET A 230 17.52 4.05 -27.13
C MET A 230 18.53 5.06 -26.57
N GLY A 231 18.15 5.83 -25.53
CA GLY A 231 18.94 6.95 -25.02
C GLY A 231 18.97 8.17 -25.96
N ASP A 232 18.17 8.17 -27.04
CA ASP A 232 17.97 9.36 -27.87
C ASP A 232 17.16 10.39 -27.07
N THR A 233 17.64 11.63 -27.07
CA THR A 233 17.06 12.75 -26.31
C THR A 233 16.02 13.50 -27.10
N ASP A 234 15.85 13.21 -28.40
CA ASP A 234 14.75 13.73 -29.19
C ASP A 234 13.46 12.97 -28.88
N ALA A 235 12.81 13.38 -27.79
CA ALA A 235 11.56 12.79 -27.32
C ALA A 235 10.49 12.75 -28.41
N ALA A 236 10.43 13.75 -29.30
CA ALA A 236 9.39 13.87 -30.33
C ALA A 236 9.35 12.68 -31.28
N LYS A 237 10.48 11.99 -31.50
CA LYS A 237 10.55 10.76 -32.31
C LYS A 237 9.86 9.56 -31.66
N TYR A 238 9.74 9.57 -30.33
CA TYR A 238 9.34 8.41 -29.54
C TYR A 238 8.02 8.61 -28.78
N VAL A 239 7.40 9.80 -28.88
CA VAL A 239 6.09 10.07 -28.29
C VAL A 239 5.03 9.20 -29.00
N PRO A 240 4.46 8.19 -28.31
CA PRO A 240 3.42 7.38 -28.91
C PRO A 240 2.18 8.24 -29.19
N LYS A 241 1.46 7.94 -30.26
CA LYS A 241 0.20 8.63 -30.58
C LYS A 241 -0.77 8.55 -29.39
N GLY A 242 -1.28 9.71 -28.97
CA GLY A 242 -2.24 9.83 -27.87
C GLY A 242 -1.64 9.75 -26.47
N LEU A 243 -0.31 9.88 -26.33
CA LEU A 243 0.34 10.18 -25.06
C LEU A 243 0.32 11.70 -24.83
N ASP A 244 -0.20 12.11 -23.68
CA ASP A 244 -0.15 13.49 -23.17
C ASP A 244 1.12 13.64 -22.30
N TRP A 245 2.23 14.12 -22.88
CA TRP A 245 3.56 14.14 -22.24
C TRP A 245 4.03 15.56 -21.91
#